data_AF-A0A966ACD9-F1
#
_entry.id   AF-A0A966ACD9-F1
#
_cell.length_a   1.000
_cell.length_b   1.000
_cell.length_c   1.000
_cell.angle_alpha   90.00
_cell.angle_beta   90.00
_cell.angle_gamma   90.00
#
_symmetry.space_group_name_H-M   'P 1'
#
loop_
_entity.id
_entity.type
_entity.pdbx_description
1 polymer ?
#
loop_
_entity_poly.entity_id
_entity_poly.type
_entity_poly.pdbx_seq_one_letter_code
_entity_poly.pdbx_strand_id
1 'polypeptide(L)' 'MTSHAENGLKIQSVSLGKGKVAWKVDFPPVGPKNSKLTGHWESLEEALVALKSSASKAQVDPNTVALADEKCPDTPWGS' A
#
# COMPACT_ATOMS: atom_id res chain seq x y z
N MET A 1 20.60 10.54 -11.25
CA MET A 1 19.30 11.06 -10.78
C MET A 1 18.22 10.14 -11.34
N THR A 2 17.66 9.25 -10.54
CA THR A 2 16.54 8.39 -10.98
C THR A 2 15.23 9.09 -10.62
N SER A 3 14.79 9.97 -11.51
CA SER A 3 13.44 10.53 -11.51
C SER A 3 12.45 9.42 -11.84
N HIS A 4 11.82 8.84 -10.82
CA HIS A 4 10.65 7.97 -10.99
C HIS A 4 9.65 8.29 -9.85
N ALA A 5 9.32 9.56 -9.72
CA ALA A 5 8.26 10.06 -8.83
C ALA A 5 6.86 9.89 -9.46
N GLU A 6 6.65 8.82 -10.24
CA GLU A 6 5.40 8.52 -10.94
C GLU A 6 4.69 7.26 -10.41
N ASN A 7 5.30 6.53 -9.48
CA ASN A 7 4.70 5.29 -9.00
C ASN A 7 3.71 5.59 -7.86
N GLY A 8 2.46 5.14 -8.04
CA GLY A 8 1.33 5.32 -7.13
C GLY A 8 1.51 4.79 -5.71
N LEU A 9 0.40 4.46 -5.04
CA LEU A 9 0.40 3.99 -3.66
C LEU A 9 1.27 2.73 -3.50
N LYS A 10 2.13 2.69 -2.48
CA LYS A 10 3.02 1.55 -2.20
C LYS A 10 2.82 1.04 -0.80
N ILE A 11 3.03 -0.25 -0.57
CA ILE A 11 3.15 -0.77 0.80
C ILE A 11 4.62 -0.73 1.22
N GLN A 12 4.89 -0.12 2.37
CA GLN A 12 6.21 -0.10 2.99
C GLN A 12 6.15 -0.69 4.40
N SER A 13 7.14 -1.52 4.73
CA SER A 13 7.37 -1.96 6.11
C SER A 13 8.11 -0.86 6.89
N VAL A 14 7.59 -0.52 8.05
CA VAL A 14 8.22 0.38 9.03
C VAL A 14 8.48 -0.38 10.32
N SER A 15 9.67 -0.21 10.88
CA SER A 15 10.01 -0.77 12.19
C SER A 15 9.51 0.16 13.29
N LEU A 16 8.62 -0.32 14.16
CA LEU A 16 8.06 0.44 15.29
C LEU A 16 8.96 0.42 16.55
N GLY A 17 10.15 -0.17 16.46
CA GLY A 17 11.04 -0.42 17.59
C GLY A 17 10.67 -1.70 18.36
N LYS A 18 11.58 -2.18 19.23
CA LYS A 18 11.40 -3.44 20.01
C LYS A 18 11.17 -4.70 19.14
N GLY A 19 11.74 -4.72 17.93
CA GLY A 19 11.59 -5.83 16.99
C GLY A 19 10.21 -5.93 16.32
N LYS A 20 9.32 -4.95 16.53
CA LYS A 20 8.03 -4.90 15.86
C LYS A 20 8.16 -4.27 14.46
N VAL A 21 7.63 -4.95 13.46
CA VAL A 21 7.42 -4.43 12.11
C VAL A 21 5.94 -4.12 11.96
N ALA A 22 5.64 -2.96 11.38
CA ALA A 22 4.33 -2.62 10.89
C ALA A 22 4.43 -2.27 9.41
N TRP A 23 3.30 -2.22 8.74
CA TRP A 23 3.16 -1.92 7.34
C TRP A 23 2.36 -0.63 7.22
N LYS A 24 2.70 0.22 6.27
CA LYS A 24 1.95 1.43 5.96
C LYS A 24 1.85 1.62 4.46
N VAL A 25 0.84 2.36 4.03
CA VAL A 25 0.76 2.84 2.66
C VAL A 25 1.58 4.12 2.54
N ASP A 26 2.54 4.09 1.63
CA ASP A 26 3.28 5.25 1.19
C ASP A 26 2.56 5.91 0.02
N PHE A 27 2.29 7.20 0.16
CA PHE A 27 1.55 7.99 -0.81
C PHE A 27 2.53 8.73 -1.73
N PRO A 28 2.25 8.79 -3.03
CA PRO A 28 3.05 9.60 -3.93
C PRO A 28 2.97 11.09 -3.52
N PRO A 29 4.00 11.90 -3.84
CA PRO A 29 4.03 13.32 -3.53
C PRO A 29 2.92 14.11 -4.24
N VAL A 30 2.43 13.59 -5.37
CA VAL A 30 1.35 14.16 -6.17
C VAL A 30 0.26 13.10 -6.33
N GLY A 31 -0.92 13.37 -5.77
CA GLY A 31 -2.07 12.46 -5.84
C GLY A 31 -3.04 12.61 -4.66
N PRO A 32 -4.27 12.08 -4.77
CA PRO A 32 -5.22 12.10 -3.67
C PRO A 32 -4.70 11.27 -2.50
N LYS A 33 -4.45 11.92 -1.36
CA LYS A 33 -4.14 11.22 -0.10
C LYS A 33 -5.43 10.66 0.47
N ASN A 34 -5.51 9.35 0.53
CA ASN A 34 -6.65 8.66 1.11
C ASN A 34 -6.41 8.48 2.61
N SER A 35 -7.07 9.29 3.46
CA SER A 35 -6.89 9.25 4.92
C SER A 35 -7.27 7.91 5.55
N LYS A 36 -8.00 7.04 4.83
CA LYS A 36 -8.26 5.65 5.26
C LYS A 36 -7.01 4.76 5.21
N LEU A 37 -6.02 5.15 4.41
CA LEU A 37 -4.79 4.39 4.18
C LEU A 37 -3.59 4.92 4.97
N THR A 38 -3.78 5.96 5.79
CA THR A 38 -2.71 6.52 6.65
C THR A 38 -2.47 5.71 7.93
N GLY A 39 -3.06 4.51 8.04
CA GLY A 39 -2.89 3.60 9.16
C GLY A 39 -1.56 2.85 9.14
N HIS A 40 -1.24 2.22 10.27
CA HIS A 40 -0.19 1.21 10.38
C HIS A 40 -0.86 -0.13 10.68
N TRP A 41 -0.47 -1.17 9.95
CA TRP A 41 -0.96 -2.52 10.13
C TRP A 41 0.14 -3.43 10.66
N GLU A 42 -0.17 -4.33 11.58
CA GLU A 42 0.81 -5.28 12.09
C GLU A 42 1.13 -6.37 11.06
N SER A 43 0.22 -6.62 10.12
CA SER A 43 0.34 -7.63 9.06
C SER A 43 0.34 -7.01 7.67
N LEU A 44 1.16 -7.58 6.78
CA LEU A 44 1.23 -7.19 5.37
C LEU A 44 -0.13 -7.38 4.68
N GLU A 45 -0.79 -8.51 4.92
CA GLU A 45 -2.09 -8.84 4.33
C GLU A 45 -3.16 -7.81 4.72
N GLU A 46 -3.23 -7.42 5.99
CA GLU A 46 -4.16 -6.37 6.45
C GLU A 46 -3.91 -5.03 5.75
N ALA A 47 -2.63 -4.67 5.57
CA ALA A 47 -2.27 -3.46 4.84
C ALA A 47 -2.67 -3.53 3.36
N LEU A 48 -2.46 -4.67 2.72
CA LEU A 48 -2.83 -4.92 1.33
C LEU A 48 -4.35 -4.94 1.15
N VAL A 49 -5.09 -5.57 2.07
CA VAL A 49 -6.56 -5.58 2.06
C VAL A 49 -7.12 -4.17 2.22
N ALA A 50 -6.60 -3.40 3.17
CA ALA A 50 -7.01 -2.01 3.35
C ALA A 50 -6.71 -1.16 2.11
N LEU A 51 -5.52 -1.33 1.53
CA LEU A 51 -5.09 -0.69 0.28
C LEU A 51 -6.04 -1.04 -0.87
N LYS A 52 -6.30 -2.33 -1.10
CA LYS A 52 -7.24 -2.80 -2.13
C LYS A 52 -8.63 -2.24 -1.90
N SER A 53 -9.14 -2.25 -0.67
CA SER A 53 -10.48 -1.75 -0.36
C SER A 53 -10.63 -0.24 -0.58
N SER A 54 -9.56 0.54 -0.38
CA SER A 54 -9.65 2.01 -0.42
C SER A 54 -9.16 2.63 -1.72
N ALA A 55 -8.32 1.94 -2.50
CA ALA A 55 -7.73 2.47 -3.72
C ALA A 55 -7.94 1.52 -4.90
N SER A 56 -8.06 2.10 -6.10
CA SER A 56 -8.16 1.31 -7.32
C SER A 56 -6.77 0.84 -7.77
N LYS A 57 -6.72 -0.30 -8.47
CA LYS A 57 -5.49 -0.91 -9.02
C LYS A 57 -4.63 0.08 -9.82
N ALA A 58 -5.26 1.03 -10.53
CA ALA A 58 -4.58 2.05 -11.33
C ALA A 58 -3.87 3.14 -10.49
N GLN A 59 -4.26 3.32 -9.23
CA GLN A 59 -3.65 4.30 -8.32
C GLN A 59 -2.49 3.70 -7.51
N VAL A 60 -2.27 2.39 -7.61
CA VAL A 60 -1.28 1.64 -6.83
C VAL A 60 -0.09 1.28 -7.72
N ASP A 61 1.11 1.28 -7.14
CA ASP A 61 2.31 0.85 -7.82
C ASP A 61 2.16 -0.59 -8.36
N PRO A 62 2.55 -0.88 -9.61
CA PRO A 62 2.39 -2.21 -10.22
C PRO A 62 3.05 -3.35 -9.43
N ASN A 63 4.15 -3.09 -8.71
CA ASN A 63 4.77 -4.08 -7.82
C ASN A 63 3.91 -4.34 -6.59
N THR A 64 3.35 -3.27 -6.00
CA THR A 64 2.43 -3.42 -4.85
C THR A 64 1.14 -4.10 -5.27
N VAL A 65 0.66 -3.81 -6.49
CA VAL A 65 -0.48 -4.49 -7.10
C VAL A 65 -0.21 -5.98 -7.25
N ALA A 66 0.92 -6.36 -7.85
CA ALA A 66 1.29 -7.77 -8.02
C ALA A 66 1.41 -8.49 -6.67
N LEU A 67 2.00 -7.82 -5.67
CA LEU A 67 2.10 -8.34 -4.31
C LEU A 67 0.72 -8.52 -3.65
N ALA A 68 -0.19 -7.57 -3.82
CA ALA A 68 -1.55 -7.63 -3.30
C ALA A 68 -2.42 -8.68 -4.00
N ASP A 69 -2.14 -8.97 -5.26
CA ASP A 69 -2.79 -10.03 -6.04
C ASP A 69 -2.26 -11.41 -5.61
N GLU A 70 -0.95 -11.53 -5.37
CA GLU A 70 -0.32 -12.77 -4.88
C GLU A 70 -0.74 -13.10 -3.45
N LYS A 71 -0.72 -12.11 -2.54
CA LYS A 71 -1.01 -12.33 -1.11
C LYS A 71 -2.49 -12.30 -0.78
N CYS A 72 -3.27 -11.50 -1.48
CA CYS A 72 -4.70 -11.31 -1.19
C CYS A 72 -5.56 -11.48 -2.45
N PRO A 73 -5.51 -12.64 -3.15
CA PRO A 73 -6.23 -12.85 -4.40
C PRO A 73 -7.76 -12.71 -4.24
N ASP A 74 -8.30 -13.12 -3.07
CA ASP A 74 -9.74 -13.06 -2.76
C ASP A 74 -10.27 -11.66 -2.50
N THR A 75 -9.40 -10.68 -2.24
CA THR A 75 -9.84 -9.31 -1.94
C THR A 75 -9.94 -8.51 -3.23
N PRO A 76 -11.13 -8.03 -3.63
CA PRO A 76 -11.27 -7.19 -4.82
C PRO A 76 -10.64 -5.82 -4.59
N TRP A 77 -10.16 -5.21 -5.68
CA TRP A 77 -9.76 -3.79 -5.68
C TRP A 77 -11.01 -2.90 -5.58
N GLY A 78 -10.87 -1.79 -4.87
CA GLY A 78 -11.91 -0.79 -4.69
C GLY A 78 -12.23 -0.12 -6.02
N SER A 79 -13.52 -0.01 -6.31
CA SER A 79 -14.05 0.70 -7.48
C SER A 79 -13.79 2.20 -7.41
#